data_AF-G3B801-F1
#
_entry.id   AF-G3B801-F1
#
_cell.length_a   1.000
_cell.length_b   1.000
_cell.length_c   1.000
_cell.angle_alpha   90.00
_cell.angle_beta   90.00
_cell.angle_gamma   90.00
#
_symmetry.space_group_name_H-M   'P 1'
#
loop_
_entity.id
_entity.type
_entity.pdbx_description
1 polymer ?
#
loop_
_entity_poly.entity_id
_entity_poly.type
_entity_poly.pdbx_seq_one_letter_code
_entity_poly.pdbx_strand_id
1 'polypeptide(L)'
;MGANTNDIQGVDWPPGLKEKFYSDRRRIGSDKWFHNIPGSLDRAVNKVSILSSRSHTEFFKYHKFYSKLKLHITHFQLRNLVCSNNITGGIFYPSSHFHDNHLQTTNNFESTDSIHSYFKINRLSPDEQSNVRNSMQLDCVMDSRSLLRNSNSRISTLACSDKYLVSGTFEGDYILTDISDPQHFLHLGEHNLTRNYDGITNSIVINDNKQLIASSNDKSIRLVDLSTNHKTEIVLPFAGNCLAMNRFNPNEIFVSGDYLSSFILDKRIPLTKFEQVVQYKGQEDYSFSCDWSPTNENLLLSGNQDGNVRIWDKRFNEEPLFSWKGSLGLSSGDVVPGPVRNTKFSHKGQFVCWGESLDHVGIVNIDDLHSNTQQMDRIQSIDFIGKCTGLSFCETENGYGEQLIIGVNDCPLGGILSYSLESSEKCLDFDLRF
;
A
#
# COMPACT_ATOMS: atom_id res chain seq x y z
N MET A 1 -30.66 4.24 24.44
CA MET A 1 -29.76 3.92 23.32
C MET A 1 -28.45 4.63 23.60
N GLY A 2 -27.48 3.93 24.19
CA GLY A 2 -26.17 4.51 24.51
C GLY A 2 -25.41 4.75 23.21
N ALA A 3 -24.89 5.97 23.03
CA ALA A 3 -24.00 6.27 21.93
C ALA A 3 -22.78 5.34 22.03
N ASN A 4 -22.46 4.60 20.97
CA ASN A 4 -21.20 3.86 20.88
C ASN A 4 -20.06 4.89 21.03
N THR A 5 -19.31 4.80 22.12
CA THR A 5 -18.13 5.64 22.41
C THR A 5 -16.85 5.12 21.75
N ASN A 6 -16.93 3.93 21.16
CA ASN A 6 -15.85 3.23 20.49
C ASN A 6 -15.60 3.77 19.08
N ASP A 7 -14.33 3.74 18.64
CA ASP A 7 -13.93 4.05 17.27
C ASP A 7 -14.28 2.93 16.27
N ILE A 8 -13.82 3.08 15.02
CA ILE A 8 -14.01 2.11 13.93
C ILE A 8 -13.37 0.74 14.20
N GLN A 9 -12.44 0.64 15.15
CA GLN A 9 -11.81 -0.61 15.59
C GLN A 9 -12.50 -1.19 16.84
N GLY A 10 -13.54 -0.54 17.35
CA GLY A 10 -14.24 -0.96 18.56
C GLY A 10 -13.53 -0.57 19.86
N VAL A 11 -12.66 0.44 19.81
CA VAL A 11 -11.81 0.86 20.93
C VAL A 11 -12.31 2.18 21.51
N ASP A 12 -12.52 2.21 22.81
CA ASP A 12 -12.68 3.46 23.56
C ASP A 12 -11.31 4.14 23.65
N TRP A 13 -11.21 5.42 23.29
CA TRP A 13 -9.96 6.18 23.36
C TRP A 13 -9.86 6.96 24.68
N PRO A 14 -9.31 6.38 25.78
CA PRO A 14 -9.08 7.14 27.00
C PRO A 14 -8.04 8.24 26.75
N PRO A 15 -8.04 9.32 27.55
CA PRO A 15 -7.13 10.45 27.38
C PRO A 15 -5.65 10.04 27.25
N GLY A 16 -5.18 9.11 28.09
CA GLY A 16 -3.79 8.65 28.03
C GLY A 16 -3.43 7.91 26.73
N LEU A 17 -4.39 7.21 26.11
CA LEU A 17 -4.18 6.57 24.82
C LEU A 17 -4.10 7.62 23.70
N LYS A 18 -5.01 8.61 23.70
CA LYS A 18 -4.96 9.76 22.78
C LYS A 18 -3.61 10.50 22.89
N GLU A 19 -3.16 10.80 24.10
CA GLU A 19 -1.88 11.46 24.35
C GLU A 19 -0.69 10.65 23.82
N LYS A 20 -0.70 9.32 24.02
CA LYS A 20 0.31 8.44 23.46
C LYS A 20 0.34 8.53 21.93
N PHE A 21 -0.81 8.46 21.26
CA PHE A 21 -0.89 8.58 19.80
C PHE A 21 -0.37 9.92 19.30
N TYR A 22 -0.80 11.03 19.93
CA TYR A 22 -0.29 12.35 19.57
C TYR A 22 1.21 12.51 19.84
N SER A 23 1.74 11.83 20.86
CA SER A 23 3.18 11.80 21.14
C SER A 23 3.92 11.00 20.06
N ASP A 24 3.45 9.81 19.71
CA ASP A 24 4.06 8.97 18.67
C ASP A 24 4.02 9.65 17.29
N ARG A 25 2.92 10.34 16.97
CA ARG A 25 2.82 11.14 15.74
C ARG A 25 3.80 12.31 15.72
N ARG A 26 3.90 13.06 16.83
CA ARG A 26 4.90 14.13 16.98
C ARG A 26 6.32 13.59 16.89
N ARG A 27 6.59 12.39 17.42
CA ARG A 27 7.91 11.73 17.31
C ARG A 27 8.27 11.38 15.87
N ILE A 28 7.31 10.88 15.10
CA ILE A 28 7.53 10.56 13.68
C ILE A 28 7.69 11.83 12.84
N GLY A 29 6.88 12.85 13.08
CA GLY A 29 6.98 14.12 12.36
C GLY A 29 8.24 14.93 12.71
N SER A 30 8.56 15.06 14.00
CA SER A 30 9.54 16.02 14.51
C SER A 30 10.85 15.40 14.99
N ASP A 31 10.83 14.19 15.57
CA ASP A 31 11.99 13.60 16.26
C ASP A 31 12.85 12.68 15.37
N LYS A 32 12.64 12.73 14.04
CA LYS A 32 13.52 12.11 13.02
C LYS A 32 13.83 10.63 13.28
N TRP A 33 12.82 9.81 13.58
CA TRP A 33 12.96 8.34 13.68
C TRP A 33 13.42 7.67 12.38
N PHE A 34 13.54 8.43 11.30
CA PHE A 34 14.05 8.01 10.02
C PHE A 34 14.92 9.11 9.42
N HIS A 35 15.82 8.71 8.52
CA HIS A 35 16.77 9.62 7.90
C HIS A 35 16.07 10.50 6.86
N ASN A 36 15.84 11.76 7.22
CA ASN A 36 15.34 12.79 6.32
C ASN A 36 16.49 13.60 5.72
N ILE A 37 16.26 14.11 4.52
CA ILE A 37 17.11 15.16 3.97
C ILE A 37 16.99 16.39 4.90
N PRO A 38 18.10 16.96 5.40
CA PRO A 38 18.04 18.08 6.33
C PRO A 38 17.19 19.25 5.80
N GLY A 39 16.21 19.69 6.60
CA GLY A 39 15.28 20.77 6.27
C GLY A 39 14.27 20.46 5.16
N SER A 40 14.12 19.19 4.74
CA SER A 40 13.17 18.80 3.70
C SER A 40 11.73 19.18 4.05
N LEU A 41 11.31 18.84 5.26
CA LEU A 41 9.97 19.15 5.77
C LEU A 41 9.67 20.65 5.75
N ASP A 42 10.59 21.50 6.22
CA ASP A 42 10.41 22.96 6.26
C ASP A 42 10.28 23.54 4.83
N ARG A 43 11.05 23.01 3.88
CA ARG A 43 10.94 23.39 2.46
C ARG A 43 9.65 22.89 1.83
N ALA A 44 9.23 21.68 2.19
CA ALA A 44 8.06 21.00 1.63
C ALA A 44 6.75 21.70 2.01
N VAL A 45 6.65 22.25 3.22
CA VAL A 45 5.46 23.00 3.70
C VAL A 45 5.15 24.20 2.80
N ASN A 46 6.18 24.84 2.23
CA ASN A 46 5.99 26.00 1.36
C ASN A 46 5.69 25.64 -0.12
N LYS A 47 5.73 24.35 -0.47
CA LYS A 47 5.52 23.83 -1.84
C LYS A 47 4.19 23.10 -2.02
N VAL A 48 3.22 23.44 -1.16
CA VAL A 48 1.90 22.82 -1.13
C VAL A 48 0.88 23.71 -1.85
N SER A 49 0.10 23.14 -2.77
CA SER A 49 -0.97 23.86 -3.48
C SER A 49 -2.27 23.92 -2.68
N ILE A 50 -2.60 22.88 -1.91
CA ILE A 50 -3.83 22.77 -1.11
C ILE A 50 -3.48 22.81 0.38
N LEU A 51 -3.93 23.87 1.06
CA LEU A 51 -3.54 24.17 2.44
C LEU A 51 -4.56 23.69 3.46
N SER A 52 -5.86 23.66 3.12
CA SER A 52 -6.90 23.27 4.07
C SER A 52 -8.08 22.60 3.38
N SER A 53 -9.00 22.07 4.18
CA SER A 53 -10.28 21.53 3.73
C SER A 53 -11.43 22.33 4.34
N ARG A 54 -12.58 22.34 3.66
CA ARG A 54 -13.81 23.01 4.13
C ARG A 54 -14.74 22.06 4.86
N SER A 55 -14.95 20.86 4.31
CA SER A 55 -15.88 19.90 4.85
C SER A 55 -15.30 18.49 4.86
N HIS A 56 -15.55 17.78 5.96
CA HIS A 56 -15.34 16.33 6.03
C HIS A 56 -16.53 15.64 5.39
N THR A 57 -16.26 14.77 4.42
CA THR A 57 -17.25 14.00 3.67
C THR A 57 -16.91 12.52 3.79
N GLU A 58 -17.93 11.67 3.85
CA GLU A 58 -17.76 10.22 3.77
C GLU A 58 -18.01 9.77 2.33
N PHE A 59 -16.95 9.62 1.54
CA PHE A 59 -17.05 9.04 0.20
C PHE A 59 -17.26 7.53 0.28
N PHE A 60 -16.36 6.85 1.00
CA PHE A 60 -16.45 5.43 1.30
C PHE A 60 -17.04 5.22 2.68
N LYS A 61 -18.07 4.39 2.81
CA LYS A 61 -18.69 4.07 4.09
C LYS A 61 -17.90 2.97 4.81
N TYR A 62 -17.77 3.06 6.12
CA TYR A 62 -17.19 1.98 6.92
C TYR A 62 -17.96 0.67 6.66
N HIS A 63 -17.24 -0.40 6.30
CA HIS A 63 -17.83 -1.71 6.05
C HIS A 63 -17.56 -2.65 7.23
N LYS A 64 -16.30 -2.97 7.50
CA LYS A 64 -15.93 -3.93 8.56
C LYS A 64 -14.44 -3.88 8.92
N PHE A 65 -14.15 -4.22 10.17
CA PHE A 65 -12.79 -4.44 10.67
C PHE A 65 -12.55 -5.92 10.99
N TYR A 66 -11.48 -6.50 10.44
CA TYR A 66 -11.08 -7.89 10.62
C TYR A 66 -9.80 -7.98 11.47
N SER A 67 -9.96 -8.04 12.79
CA SER A 67 -8.86 -7.92 13.79
C SER A 67 -8.03 -9.18 14.06
N LYS A 68 -8.32 -10.31 13.39
CA LYS A 68 -7.64 -11.59 13.67
C LYS A 68 -6.28 -11.74 12.99
N LEU A 69 -5.97 -10.87 12.03
CA LEU A 69 -4.75 -10.96 11.22
C LEU A 69 -3.62 -10.12 11.81
N LYS A 70 -2.65 -10.79 12.43
CA LYS A 70 -1.49 -10.14 13.04
C LYS A 70 -0.27 -10.22 12.13
N LEU A 71 0.38 -9.09 11.93
CA LEU A 71 1.55 -8.94 11.07
C LEU A 71 2.68 -8.22 11.81
N HIS A 72 3.87 -8.80 11.81
CA HIS A 72 5.06 -8.18 12.38
C HIS A 72 5.85 -7.46 11.29
N ILE A 73 5.72 -6.14 11.24
CA ILE A 73 6.52 -5.30 10.34
C ILE A 73 7.92 -5.11 10.95
N THR A 74 8.94 -5.57 10.24
CA THR A 74 10.35 -5.38 10.64
C THR A 74 11.01 -4.15 10.04
N HIS A 75 10.54 -3.68 8.88
CA HIS A 75 11.10 -2.51 8.19
C HIS A 75 10.11 -1.38 8.16
N PHE A 76 10.51 -0.20 8.59
CA PHE A 76 9.57 0.91 8.79
C PHE A 76 9.14 1.61 7.48
N GLN A 77 9.85 1.42 6.36
CA GLN A 77 9.59 2.16 5.11
C GLN A 77 8.72 1.42 4.10
N LEU A 78 8.76 0.08 4.05
CA LEU A 78 8.07 -0.72 3.03
C LEU A 78 6.67 -1.08 3.50
N ARG A 79 5.66 -0.74 2.70
CA ARG A 79 4.24 -0.77 3.10
C ARG A 79 3.31 -1.28 2.00
N ASN A 80 3.72 -2.25 1.19
CA ASN A 80 2.85 -2.85 0.19
C ASN A 80 2.46 -4.28 0.59
N LEU A 81 1.88 -4.44 1.79
CA LEU A 81 1.59 -5.75 2.39
C LEU A 81 0.10 -6.14 2.32
N VAL A 82 -0.69 -5.48 1.49
CA VAL A 82 -2.06 -5.89 1.16
C VAL A 82 -2.25 -5.72 -0.34
N CYS A 83 -2.88 -6.69 -0.99
CA CYS A 83 -3.25 -6.61 -2.40
C CYS A 83 -4.55 -7.36 -2.67
N SER A 84 -5.34 -6.86 -3.60
CA SER A 84 -6.56 -7.46 -4.10
C SER A 84 -6.89 -6.85 -5.46
N ASN A 85 -7.44 -7.62 -6.39
CA ASN A 85 -7.98 -7.11 -7.66
C ASN A 85 -9.51 -6.97 -7.60
N ASN A 86 -10.18 -8.04 -7.17
CA ASN A 86 -11.62 -8.12 -6.96
C ASN A 86 -11.89 -8.78 -5.61
N ILE A 87 -12.94 -8.33 -4.92
CA ILE A 87 -13.36 -8.90 -3.64
C ILE A 87 -13.67 -10.41 -3.71
N THR A 88 -14.18 -10.91 -4.85
CA THR A 88 -14.43 -12.35 -5.06
C THR A 88 -13.13 -13.14 -5.19
N GLY A 89 -12.12 -12.54 -5.85
CA GLY A 89 -10.74 -13.03 -5.89
C GLY A 89 -10.06 -13.02 -4.52
N GLY A 90 -10.60 -12.27 -3.56
CA GLY A 90 -10.15 -12.21 -2.18
C GLY A 90 -9.08 -11.15 -1.92
N ILE A 91 -8.86 -10.87 -0.65
CA ILE A 91 -7.88 -9.92 -0.14
C ILE A 91 -6.70 -10.71 0.41
N PHE A 92 -5.51 -10.48 -0.13
CA PHE A 92 -4.29 -11.16 0.30
C PHE A 92 -3.55 -10.33 1.34
N TYR A 93 -3.25 -10.96 2.49
CA TYR A 93 -2.58 -10.32 3.62
C TYR A 93 -1.65 -11.29 4.36
N PRO A 94 -0.40 -10.90 4.64
CA PRO A 94 0.52 -11.73 5.38
C PRO A 94 0.19 -11.71 6.87
N SER A 95 0.35 -12.84 7.55
CA SER A 95 0.40 -12.92 9.00
C SER A 95 1.71 -13.54 9.45
N SER A 96 2.16 -13.19 10.64
CA SER A 96 3.41 -13.71 11.20
C SER A 96 3.20 -14.14 12.64
N HIS A 97 3.73 -15.30 12.98
CA HIS A 97 3.67 -15.84 14.33
C HIS A 97 5.07 -16.28 14.78
N PHE A 98 5.39 -16.00 16.03
CA PHE A 98 6.61 -16.48 16.67
C PHE A 98 6.38 -17.89 17.20
N HIS A 99 7.37 -18.76 17.01
CA HIS A 99 7.29 -20.15 17.44
C HIS A 99 8.52 -20.51 18.27
N ASP A 100 8.32 -21.34 19.28
CA ASP A 100 9.41 -21.93 20.06
C ASP A 100 10.13 -23.05 19.29
N ASN A 101 11.14 -23.66 19.93
CA ASN A 101 11.89 -24.80 19.39
C ASN A 101 11.02 -26.04 19.13
N HIS A 102 9.82 -26.12 19.70
CA HIS A 102 8.85 -27.18 19.50
C HIS A 102 7.79 -26.82 18.44
N LEU A 103 7.97 -25.70 17.73
CA LEU A 103 7.04 -25.14 16.74
C LEU A 103 5.65 -24.81 17.33
N GLN A 104 5.56 -24.58 18.63
CA GLN A 104 4.35 -24.03 19.25
C GLN A 104 4.38 -22.50 19.18
N THR A 105 3.24 -21.91 18.85
CA THR A 105 3.11 -20.45 18.78
C THR A 105 3.31 -19.83 20.18
N THR A 106 4.30 -18.97 20.32
CA THR A 106 4.62 -18.26 21.57
C THR A 106 4.39 -16.76 21.42
N ASN A 107 3.86 -16.14 22.46
CA ASN A 107 3.78 -14.67 22.59
C ASN A 107 4.84 -14.12 23.55
N ASN A 108 5.65 -14.99 24.18
CA ASN A 108 6.63 -14.62 25.19
C ASN A 108 7.98 -14.32 24.53
N PHE A 109 8.29 -13.03 24.39
CA PHE A 109 9.60 -12.55 23.96
C PHE A 109 10.69 -12.66 25.06
N GLU A 110 10.32 -13.11 26.27
CA GLU A 110 11.21 -13.16 27.44
C GLU A 110 11.92 -14.51 27.64
N SER A 111 11.58 -15.55 26.87
CA SER A 111 12.27 -16.85 26.93
C SER A 111 13.64 -16.76 26.26
N THR A 112 14.69 -17.29 26.91
CA THR A 112 16.06 -17.40 26.39
C THR A 112 16.22 -18.40 25.24
N ASP A 113 15.16 -19.10 24.86
CA ASP A 113 15.17 -20.08 23.79
C ASP A 113 15.13 -19.41 22.41
N SER A 114 15.75 -20.05 21.41
CA SER A 114 15.70 -19.60 20.01
C SER A 114 14.25 -19.54 19.51
N ILE A 115 13.79 -18.35 19.16
CA ILE A 115 12.47 -18.11 18.58
C ILE A 115 12.59 -18.12 17.06
N HIS A 116 11.72 -18.88 16.39
CA HIS A 116 11.60 -18.90 14.94
C HIS A 116 10.44 -18.01 14.47
N SER A 117 10.65 -17.23 13.42
CA SER A 117 9.62 -16.40 12.80
C SER A 117 9.20 -17.02 11.48
N TYR A 118 7.93 -17.43 11.42
CA TYR A 118 7.30 -17.97 10.21
C TYR A 118 6.15 -17.06 9.80
N PHE A 119 5.99 -16.85 8.50
CA PHE A 119 4.85 -16.14 7.94
C PHE A 119 3.85 -17.09 7.27
N LYS A 120 2.62 -16.62 7.16
CA LYS A 120 1.58 -17.19 6.30
C LYS A 120 1.07 -16.10 5.37
N ILE A 121 0.73 -16.45 4.15
CA ILE A 121 -0.08 -15.59 3.29
C ILE A 121 -1.52 -16.08 3.37
N ASN A 122 -2.42 -15.19 3.77
CA ASN A 122 -3.83 -15.51 3.94
C ASN A 122 -4.65 -14.81 2.86
N ARG A 123 -5.76 -15.42 2.47
CA ARG A 123 -6.78 -14.85 1.60
C ARG A 123 -8.06 -14.69 2.38
N LEU A 124 -8.59 -13.47 2.43
CA LEU A 124 -9.90 -13.16 2.99
C LEU A 124 -10.88 -12.93 1.84
N SER A 125 -11.86 -13.82 1.67
CA SER A 125 -12.86 -13.77 0.59
C SER A 125 -14.27 -13.98 1.11
N PRO A 126 -15.33 -13.61 0.36
CA PRO A 126 -16.70 -13.97 0.71
C PRO A 126 -16.85 -15.48 0.92
N ASP A 127 -17.58 -15.87 1.97
CA ASP A 127 -17.91 -17.27 2.24
C ASP A 127 -19.20 -17.65 1.51
N GLU A 128 -19.07 -18.37 0.39
CA GLU A 128 -20.22 -18.81 -0.42
C GLU A 128 -21.01 -19.96 0.22
N GLN A 129 -20.43 -20.66 1.21
CA GLN A 129 -21.07 -21.81 1.87
C GLN A 129 -21.88 -21.40 3.10
N SER A 130 -21.60 -20.22 3.65
CA SER A 130 -22.26 -19.71 4.84
C SER A 130 -23.60 -19.04 4.52
N ASN A 131 -24.61 -19.40 5.31
CA ASN A 131 -25.95 -18.79 5.25
C ASN A 131 -26.00 -17.36 5.82
N VAL A 132 -24.90 -16.86 6.39
CA VAL A 132 -24.82 -15.51 6.97
C VAL A 132 -24.41 -14.53 5.88
N ARG A 133 -25.25 -13.53 5.60
CA ARG A 133 -24.93 -12.44 4.66
C ARG A 133 -23.61 -11.76 5.06
N ASN A 134 -22.75 -11.48 4.09
CA ASN A 134 -21.44 -10.83 4.27
C ASN A 134 -20.51 -11.57 5.25
N SER A 135 -20.64 -12.90 5.31
CA SER A 135 -19.63 -13.74 5.95
C SER A 135 -18.41 -13.84 5.04
N MET A 136 -17.23 -13.90 5.67
CA MET A 136 -15.97 -14.01 4.97
C MET A 136 -15.25 -15.26 5.47
N GLN A 137 -14.64 -15.98 4.54
CA GLN A 137 -13.75 -17.10 4.78
C GLN A 137 -12.29 -16.61 4.80
N LEU A 138 -11.48 -17.23 5.66
CA LEU A 138 -10.05 -16.98 5.73
C LEU A 138 -9.28 -18.25 5.37
N ASP A 139 -8.65 -18.25 4.21
CA ASP A 139 -7.84 -19.35 3.71
C ASP A 139 -6.35 -19.08 3.91
N CYS A 140 -5.59 -20.13 4.20
CA CYS A 140 -4.14 -20.07 4.21
C CYS A 140 -3.63 -20.44 2.80
N VAL A 141 -3.23 -19.44 2.02
CA VAL A 141 -2.70 -19.63 0.66
C VAL A 141 -1.32 -20.28 0.69
N MET A 142 -0.50 -19.88 1.66
CA MET A 142 0.88 -20.35 1.78
C MET A 142 1.32 -20.29 3.24
N ASP A 143 2.00 -21.34 3.69
CA ASP A 143 2.72 -21.37 4.95
C ASP A 143 4.22 -21.42 4.67
N SER A 144 4.98 -20.47 5.19
CA SER A 144 6.43 -20.41 4.97
C SER A 144 7.16 -21.69 5.40
N ARG A 145 6.62 -22.45 6.36
CA ARG A 145 7.22 -23.72 6.81
C ARG A 145 7.27 -24.79 5.72
N SER A 146 6.42 -24.71 4.69
CA SER A 146 6.48 -25.63 3.55
C SER A 146 7.44 -25.17 2.45
N LEU A 147 8.05 -23.99 2.58
CA LEU A 147 9.02 -23.46 1.62
C LEU A 147 10.41 -24.07 1.85
N LEU A 148 11.11 -24.35 0.75
CA LEU A 148 12.44 -24.94 0.77
C LEU A 148 13.54 -23.91 1.04
N ARG A 149 13.41 -22.69 0.52
CA ARG A 149 14.45 -21.64 0.62
C ARG A 149 14.04 -20.48 1.51
N ASN A 150 12.76 -20.09 1.45
CA ASN A 150 12.23 -18.89 2.08
C ASN A 150 11.45 -19.16 3.37
N SER A 151 11.72 -20.28 4.06
CA SER A 151 10.97 -20.65 5.26
C SER A 151 11.11 -19.67 6.41
N ASN A 152 12.30 -19.09 6.60
CA ASN A 152 12.56 -18.07 7.62
C ASN A 152 12.67 -16.65 7.02
N SER A 153 12.28 -16.48 5.76
CA SER A 153 12.31 -15.18 5.08
C SER A 153 11.20 -14.27 5.59
N ARG A 154 11.32 -12.96 5.30
CA ARG A 154 10.28 -11.98 5.62
C ARG A 154 9.66 -11.43 4.35
N ILE A 155 8.36 -11.19 4.37
CA ILE A 155 7.66 -10.58 3.24
C ILE A 155 7.87 -9.07 3.26
N SER A 156 8.32 -8.52 2.13
CA SER A 156 8.57 -7.09 1.95
C SER A 156 7.49 -6.39 1.12
N THR A 157 6.87 -7.10 0.17
CA THR A 157 5.82 -6.58 -0.72
C THR A 157 4.95 -7.70 -1.25
N LEU A 158 3.70 -7.39 -1.57
CA LEU A 158 2.75 -8.27 -2.25
C LEU A 158 2.24 -7.59 -3.53
N ALA A 159 1.97 -8.39 -4.55
CA ALA A 159 1.25 -7.98 -5.74
C ALA A 159 0.41 -9.16 -6.24
N CYS A 160 -0.77 -8.88 -6.76
CA CYS A 160 -1.64 -9.92 -7.33
C CYS A 160 -2.24 -9.49 -8.67
N SER A 161 -2.58 -10.49 -9.47
CA SER A 161 -3.44 -10.41 -10.64
C SER A 161 -4.56 -11.45 -10.51
N ASP A 162 -5.38 -11.64 -11.54
CA ASP A 162 -6.41 -12.70 -11.53
C ASP A 162 -5.84 -14.11 -11.54
N LYS A 163 -4.56 -14.27 -11.89
CA LYS A 163 -3.91 -15.58 -12.00
C LYS A 163 -2.79 -15.77 -10.99
N TYR A 164 -2.02 -14.74 -10.69
CA TYR A 164 -0.79 -14.87 -9.92
C TYR A 164 -0.80 -14.00 -8.67
N LEU A 165 -0.40 -14.60 -7.56
CA LEU A 165 0.03 -13.91 -6.36
C LEU A 165 1.55 -13.97 -6.27
N VAL A 166 2.16 -12.82 -6.06
CA VAL A 166 3.60 -12.68 -5.94
C VAL A 166 3.93 -12.05 -4.60
N SER A 167 4.79 -12.74 -3.84
CA SER A 167 5.28 -12.27 -2.55
C SER A 167 6.78 -12.01 -2.64
N GLY A 168 7.20 -10.75 -2.53
CA GLY A 168 8.61 -10.38 -2.47
C GLY A 168 9.18 -10.56 -1.07
N THR A 169 10.47 -10.88 -0.98
CA THR A 169 11.17 -11.11 0.29
C THR A 169 12.27 -10.08 0.56
N PHE A 170 12.68 -10.01 1.82
CA PHE A 170 13.82 -9.21 2.28
C PHE A 170 15.16 -9.73 1.74
N GLU A 171 15.22 -11.01 1.43
CA GLU A 171 16.41 -11.73 1.01
C GLU A 171 16.64 -11.64 -0.51
N GLY A 172 15.82 -10.86 -1.23
CA GLY A 172 15.93 -10.65 -2.68
C GLY A 172 15.32 -11.77 -3.52
N ASP A 173 14.39 -12.52 -2.95
CA ASP A 173 13.60 -13.53 -3.65
C ASP A 173 12.16 -13.03 -3.91
N TYR A 174 11.46 -13.70 -4.81
CA TYR A 174 10.00 -13.66 -4.89
C TYR A 174 9.43 -15.08 -4.90
N ILE A 175 8.23 -15.19 -4.37
CA ILE A 175 7.48 -16.43 -4.29
C ILE A 175 6.26 -16.31 -5.20
N LEU A 176 6.10 -17.26 -6.12
CA LEU A 176 5.03 -17.24 -7.12
C LEU A 176 3.98 -18.31 -6.80
N THR A 177 2.72 -17.90 -6.77
CA THR A 177 1.58 -18.78 -6.51
C THR A 177 0.50 -18.54 -7.55
N ASP A 178 -0.02 -19.60 -8.16
CA ASP A 178 -1.20 -19.54 -9.00
C ASP A 178 -2.45 -19.52 -8.12
N ILE A 179 -3.25 -18.48 -8.32
CA ILE A 179 -4.49 -18.18 -7.58
C ILE A 179 -5.70 -18.16 -8.52
N SER A 180 -5.57 -18.69 -9.74
CA SER A 180 -6.68 -18.76 -10.71
C SER A 180 -7.81 -19.67 -10.27
N ASP A 181 -7.52 -20.70 -9.47
CA ASP A 181 -8.51 -21.51 -8.76
C ASP A 181 -8.62 -21.08 -7.29
N PRO A 182 -9.72 -20.42 -6.88
CA PRO A 182 -10.01 -20.06 -5.50
C PRO A 182 -9.96 -21.20 -4.48
N GLN A 183 -10.17 -22.45 -4.92
CA GLN A 183 -10.25 -23.61 -4.03
C GLN A 183 -8.91 -24.35 -3.92
N HIS A 184 -8.04 -24.22 -4.93
CA HIS A 184 -6.77 -24.95 -5.01
C HIS A 184 -5.64 -24.04 -5.46
N PHE A 185 -4.98 -23.40 -4.49
CA PHE A 185 -3.79 -22.60 -4.77
C PHE A 185 -2.60 -23.51 -5.13
N LEU A 186 -1.92 -23.19 -6.24
CA LEU A 186 -0.74 -23.93 -6.68
C LEU A 186 0.52 -23.11 -6.47
N HIS A 187 1.40 -23.58 -5.60
CA HIS A 187 2.72 -22.98 -5.43
C HIS A 187 3.60 -23.31 -6.65
N LEU A 188 3.97 -22.28 -7.43
CA LEU A 188 4.74 -22.45 -8.67
C LEU A 188 6.25 -22.46 -8.43
N GLY A 189 6.71 -21.80 -7.37
CA GLY A 189 8.11 -21.90 -6.94
C GLY A 189 8.64 -20.67 -6.20
N GLU A 190 9.90 -20.80 -5.80
CA GLU A 190 10.71 -19.78 -5.15
C GLU A 190 11.83 -19.34 -6.08
N HIS A 191 11.87 -18.06 -6.41
CA HIS A 191 12.74 -17.51 -7.45
C HIS A 191 13.62 -16.39 -6.90
N ASN A 192 14.90 -16.44 -7.24
CA ASN A 192 15.86 -15.43 -6.81
C ASN A 192 15.93 -14.27 -7.80
N LEU A 193 15.77 -13.03 -7.31
CA LEU A 193 16.03 -11.81 -8.09
C LEU A 193 17.50 -11.44 -8.01
N THR A 194 18.04 -11.39 -6.79
CA THR A 194 19.41 -10.95 -6.50
C THR A 194 20.00 -11.70 -5.31
N ARG A 195 21.33 -11.79 -5.25
CA ARG A 195 22.07 -12.30 -4.08
C ARG A 195 22.81 -11.20 -3.33
N ASN A 196 22.56 -9.94 -3.69
CA ASN A 196 23.11 -8.82 -2.95
C ASN A 196 22.53 -8.84 -1.52
N TYR A 197 23.39 -8.65 -0.52
CA TYR A 197 22.99 -8.61 0.89
C TYR A 197 22.02 -7.44 1.17
N ASP A 198 22.05 -6.41 0.34
CA ASP A 198 21.16 -5.25 0.39
C ASP A 198 20.04 -5.36 -0.68
N GLY A 199 19.69 -6.57 -1.08
CA GLY A 199 18.81 -6.87 -2.21
C GLY A 199 17.32 -6.92 -1.89
N ILE A 200 16.84 -6.23 -0.85
CA ILE A 200 15.42 -6.28 -0.43
C ILE A 200 14.50 -5.98 -1.60
N THR A 201 13.47 -6.80 -1.81
CA THR A 201 12.49 -6.57 -2.88
C THR A 201 11.46 -5.54 -2.43
N ASN A 202 11.65 -4.28 -2.79
CA ASN A 202 10.87 -3.15 -2.28
C ASN A 202 9.47 -3.07 -2.88
N SER A 203 9.32 -3.34 -4.17
CA SER A 203 8.04 -3.28 -4.88
C SER A 203 8.01 -4.25 -6.04
N ILE A 204 6.82 -4.82 -6.28
CA ILE A 204 6.55 -5.74 -7.39
C ILE A 204 5.28 -5.29 -8.10
N VAL A 205 5.29 -5.37 -9.42
CA VAL A 205 4.09 -5.21 -10.28
C VAL A 205 4.03 -6.35 -11.30
N ILE A 206 2.81 -6.77 -11.65
CA ILE A 206 2.55 -7.86 -12.58
C ILE A 206 1.89 -7.28 -13.82
N ASN A 207 2.50 -7.51 -14.99
CA ASN A 207 2.02 -7.07 -16.29
C ASN A 207 1.40 -8.24 -17.06
N ASP A 208 0.09 -8.21 -17.25
CA ASP A 208 -0.69 -9.14 -18.07
C ASP A 208 -0.40 -10.63 -17.82
N ASN A 209 -0.06 -11.01 -16.59
CA ASN A 209 0.35 -12.37 -16.23
C ASN A 209 1.55 -12.92 -17.02
N LYS A 210 2.30 -12.06 -17.71
CA LYS A 210 3.42 -12.46 -18.58
C LYS A 210 4.76 -11.97 -18.05
N GLN A 211 4.78 -10.77 -17.47
CA GLN A 211 6.00 -10.16 -17.00
C GLN A 211 5.81 -9.66 -15.58
N LEU A 212 6.78 -9.99 -14.72
CA LEU A 212 6.93 -9.42 -13.39
C LEU A 212 8.00 -8.34 -13.45
N ILE A 213 7.78 -7.23 -12.76
CA ILE A 213 8.75 -6.16 -12.61
C ILE A 213 8.96 -5.93 -11.13
N ALA A 214 10.20 -6.07 -10.67
CA ALA A 214 10.57 -5.88 -9.27
C ALA A 214 11.60 -4.78 -9.13
N SER A 215 11.41 -3.86 -8.18
CA SER A 215 12.46 -2.94 -7.74
C SER A 215 13.07 -3.46 -6.45
N SER A 216 14.40 -3.39 -6.38
CA SER A 216 15.17 -3.86 -5.24
C SER A 216 16.02 -2.74 -4.64
N ASN A 217 16.36 -2.89 -3.36
CA ASN A 217 17.19 -1.94 -2.63
C ASN A 217 18.65 -1.89 -3.15
N ASP A 218 19.08 -2.92 -3.89
CA ASP A 218 20.37 -2.98 -4.60
C ASP A 218 20.42 -2.14 -5.89
N LYS A 219 19.58 -1.09 -5.96
CA LYS A 219 19.52 -0.11 -7.06
C LYS A 219 19.19 -0.71 -8.42
N SER A 220 18.51 -1.84 -8.45
CA SER A 220 18.19 -2.53 -9.69
C SER A 220 16.69 -2.75 -9.83
N ILE A 221 16.19 -2.54 -11.05
CA ILE A 221 14.87 -3.01 -11.48
C ILE A 221 15.08 -4.26 -12.32
N ARG A 222 14.32 -5.31 -12.01
CA ARG A 222 14.40 -6.60 -12.70
C ARG A 222 13.09 -6.93 -13.38
N LEU A 223 13.17 -7.18 -14.69
CA LEU A 223 12.09 -7.65 -15.53
C LEU A 223 12.21 -9.18 -15.62
N VAL A 224 11.17 -9.90 -15.20
CA VAL A 224 11.14 -11.35 -15.25
C VAL A 224 10.01 -11.79 -16.15
N ASP A 225 10.34 -12.50 -17.22
CA ASP A 225 9.34 -13.18 -18.06
C ASP A 225 8.85 -14.43 -17.33
N LEU A 226 7.56 -14.52 -17.03
CA LEU A 226 6.97 -15.61 -16.25
C LEU A 226 6.86 -16.92 -17.04
N SER A 227 6.94 -16.87 -18.37
CA SER A 227 6.88 -18.07 -19.22
C SER A 227 8.25 -18.73 -19.42
N THR A 228 9.30 -17.91 -19.54
CA THR A 228 10.67 -18.39 -19.79
C THR A 228 11.58 -18.32 -18.56
N ASN A 229 11.13 -17.64 -17.50
CA ASN A 229 11.94 -17.27 -16.34
C ASN A 229 13.21 -16.47 -16.71
N HIS A 230 13.21 -15.84 -17.90
CA HIS A 230 14.30 -14.98 -18.33
C HIS A 230 14.26 -13.66 -17.55
N LYS A 231 15.44 -13.22 -17.09
CA LYS A 231 15.59 -12.04 -16.26
C LYS A 231 16.42 -10.99 -16.98
N THR A 232 15.91 -9.76 -17.05
CA THR A 232 16.63 -8.58 -17.54
C THR A 232 16.77 -7.58 -16.41
N GLU A 233 17.93 -6.96 -16.30
CA GLU A 233 18.25 -6.02 -15.22
C GLU A 233 18.46 -4.61 -15.78
N ILE A 234 17.91 -3.64 -15.05
CA ILE A 234 18.04 -2.21 -15.30
C ILE A 234 18.63 -1.60 -14.03
N VAL A 235 19.88 -1.14 -14.12
CA VAL A 235 20.58 -0.53 -12.97
C VAL A 235 20.25 0.95 -12.89
N LEU A 236 19.87 1.40 -11.70
CA LEU A 236 19.58 2.78 -11.34
C LEU A 236 20.72 3.36 -10.48
N PRO A 237 20.86 4.70 -10.42
CA PRO A 237 21.82 5.32 -9.50
C PRO A 237 21.38 5.29 -8.02
N PHE A 238 20.12 4.96 -7.74
CA PHE A 238 19.49 4.94 -6.41
C PHE A 238 18.63 3.68 -6.21
N ALA A 239 18.25 3.40 -4.95
CA ALA A 239 17.37 2.28 -4.59
C ALA A 239 15.92 2.57 -4.99
N GLY A 240 15.29 1.67 -5.75
CA GLY A 240 13.89 1.82 -6.17
C GLY A 240 12.94 1.38 -5.06
N ASN A 241 12.10 2.29 -4.57
CA ASN A 241 11.19 2.05 -3.45
C ASN A 241 9.80 1.59 -3.90
N CYS A 242 9.25 2.15 -4.98
CA CYS A 242 7.95 1.77 -5.49
C CYS A 242 7.87 1.91 -7.02
N LEU A 243 7.07 1.03 -7.64
CA LEU A 243 6.82 0.97 -9.07
C LEU A 243 5.33 1.13 -9.35
N ALA A 244 5.01 1.84 -10.43
CA ALA A 244 3.66 1.87 -10.99
C ALA A 244 3.72 1.68 -12.50
N MET A 245 2.81 0.87 -13.05
CA MET A 245 2.74 0.61 -14.48
C MET A 245 1.77 1.54 -15.18
N ASN A 246 2.12 1.94 -16.40
CA ASN A 246 1.15 2.57 -17.29
C ASN A 246 0.26 1.51 -17.95
N ARG A 247 -1.06 1.57 -17.68
CA ARG A 247 -2.04 0.65 -18.32
C ARG A 247 -2.23 0.91 -19.82
N PHE A 248 -1.94 2.13 -20.29
CA PHE A 248 -2.09 2.53 -21.69
C PHE A 248 -0.84 2.22 -22.53
N ASN A 249 0.33 2.19 -21.91
CA ASN A 249 1.58 1.80 -22.56
C ASN A 249 2.40 0.92 -21.61
N PRO A 250 2.33 -0.42 -21.75
CA PRO A 250 3.00 -1.33 -20.82
C PRO A 250 4.52 -1.22 -20.90
N ASN A 251 5.12 -0.50 -21.85
CA ASN A 251 6.57 -0.28 -21.89
C ASN A 251 7.03 0.79 -20.90
N GLU A 252 6.14 1.64 -20.41
CA GLU A 252 6.45 2.69 -19.46
C GLU A 252 6.21 2.23 -18.03
N ILE A 253 7.15 2.56 -17.16
CA ILE A 253 7.04 2.36 -15.71
C ILE A 253 7.36 3.66 -14.99
N PHE A 254 6.53 4.05 -14.04
CA PHE A 254 6.81 5.14 -13.12
C PHE A 254 7.52 4.59 -11.89
N VAL A 255 8.63 5.23 -11.53
CA VAL A 255 9.57 4.75 -10.52
C VAL A 255 9.79 5.84 -9.49
N SER A 256 9.59 5.47 -8.23
CA SER A 256 9.96 6.27 -7.06
C SER A 256 11.05 5.55 -6.25
N GLY A 257 11.93 6.31 -5.61
CA GLY A 257 13.08 5.74 -4.90
C GLY A 257 13.78 6.73 -3.98
N ASP A 258 14.98 6.35 -3.56
CA ASP A 258 15.90 7.17 -2.76
C ASP A 258 16.56 8.28 -3.60
N TYR A 259 15.71 9.10 -4.21
CA TYR A 259 16.08 10.23 -5.04
C TYR A 259 15.04 11.35 -4.87
N LEU A 260 15.45 12.60 -5.12
CA LEU A 260 14.58 13.78 -4.99
C LEU A 260 13.52 13.88 -6.09
N SER A 261 13.68 13.16 -7.18
CA SER A 261 12.77 13.13 -8.32
C SER A 261 12.24 11.73 -8.54
N SER A 262 11.04 11.64 -9.09
CA SER A 262 10.49 10.39 -9.61
C SER A 262 10.70 10.32 -11.13
N PHE A 263 10.64 9.14 -11.72
CA PHE A 263 11.05 8.94 -13.12
C PHE A 263 10.05 8.10 -13.89
N ILE A 264 9.87 8.41 -15.18
CA ILE A 264 9.27 7.45 -16.13
C ILE A 264 10.39 6.80 -16.92
N LEU A 265 10.46 5.47 -16.86
CA LEU A 265 11.39 4.66 -17.66
C LEU A 265 10.65 3.99 -18.80
N ASP A 266 11.23 3.98 -19.99
CA ASP A 266 10.81 3.10 -21.10
C ASP A 266 11.70 1.85 -21.09
N LYS A 267 11.09 0.70 -20.86
CA LYS A 267 11.78 -0.61 -20.76
C LYS A 267 12.52 -1.00 -22.03
N ARG A 268 12.19 -0.39 -23.18
CA ARG A 268 12.81 -0.68 -24.49
C ARG A 268 14.11 0.10 -24.69
N ILE A 269 14.34 1.16 -23.91
CA ILE A 269 15.47 2.06 -24.07
C ILE A 269 16.53 1.69 -23.02
N PRO A 270 17.73 1.25 -23.43
CA PRO A 270 18.81 1.00 -22.49
C PRO A 270 19.17 2.27 -21.72
N LEU A 271 19.32 2.16 -20.40
CA LEU A 271 19.76 3.27 -19.54
C LEU A 271 21.27 3.52 -19.66
N THR A 272 21.71 4.01 -20.82
CA THR A 272 23.12 4.40 -21.03
C THR A 272 23.45 5.76 -20.43
N LYS A 273 22.46 6.66 -20.32
CA LYS A 273 22.58 8.00 -19.73
C LYS A 273 21.34 8.28 -18.90
N PHE A 274 21.47 8.14 -17.59
CA PHE A 274 20.35 8.29 -16.67
C PHE A 274 19.80 9.73 -16.65
N GLU A 275 20.64 10.71 -16.95
CA GLU A 275 20.28 12.14 -16.98
C GLU A 275 19.25 12.48 -18.07
N GLN A 276 19.08 11.61 -19.07
CA GLN A 276 18.15 11.81 -20.18
C GLN A 276 16.75 11.23 -19.92
N VAL A 277 16.57 10.54 -18.79
CA VAL A 277 15.28 10.01 -18.36
C VAL A 277 14.36 11.17 -17.93
N VAL A 278 13.07 11.07 -18.22
CA VAL A 278 12.07 12.05 -17.78
C VAL A 278 12.00 12.07 -16.26
N GLN A 279 12.31 13.23 -15.66
CA GLN A 279 12.37 13.43 -14.20
C GLN A 279 11.25 14.35 -13.76
N TYR A 280 10.48 13.93 -12.75
CA TYR A 280 9.44 14.72 -12.10
C TYR A 280 10.02 15.38 -10.86
N LYS A 281 10.24 16.70 -10.92
CA LYS A 281 10.91 17.49 -9.88
C LYS A 281 9.91 18.26 -9.02
N GLY A 282 10.20 18.41 -7.73
CA GLY A 282 9.37 19.20 -6.80
C GLY A 282 9.22 18.59 -5.41
N GLN A 283 9.66 17.35 -5.23
CA GLN A 283 9.77 16.69 -3.94
C GLN A 283 11.00 17.22 -3.18
N GLU A 284 10.91 17.24 -1.84
CA GLU A 284 11.99 17.73 -0.97
C GLU A 284 12.70 16.60 -0.21
N ASP A 285 12.15 15.38 -0.29
CA ASP A 285 12.69 14.16 0.30
C ASP A 285 12.30 12.94 -0.55
N TYR A 286 12.85 11.78 -0.22
CA TYR A 286 12.70 10.54 -0.98
C TYR A 286 11.24 10.11 -1.12
N SER A 287 10.94 9.40 -2.21
CA SER A 287 9.60 8.90 -2.50
C SER A 287 9.51 7.41 -2.20
N PHE A 288 8.42 6.99 -1.54
CA PHE A 288 8.22 5.61 -1.08
C PHE A 288 6.94 4.97 -1.59
N SER A 289 6.09 5.75 -2.25
CA SER A 289 4.92 5.24 -2.93
C SER A 289 4.68 6.02 -4.20
N CYS A 290 4.22 5.30 -5.22
CA CYS A 290 3.73 5.91 -6.43
C CYS A 290 2.61 5.07 -7.01
N ASP A 291 1.77 5.71 -7.82
CA ASP A 291 0.74 5.05 -8.60
C ASP A 291 0.52 5.78 -9.93
N TRP A 292 -0.04 5.08 -10.91
CA TRP A 292 -0.38 5.64 -12.21
C TRP A 292 -1.90 5.53 -12.39
N SER A 293 -2.55 6.61 -12.80
CA SER A 293 -4.00 6.61 -12.94
C SER A 293 -4.46 5.49 -13.90
N PRO A 294 -5.43 4.66 -13.48
CA PRO A 294 -5.92 3.55 -14.27
C PRO A 294 -6.80 3.99 -15.45
N THR A 295 -7.24 5.26 -15.47
CA THR A 295 -8.18 5.83 -16.44
C THR A 295 -7.64 7.06 -17.17
N ASN A 296 -6.57 7.69 -16.69
CA ASN A 296 -5.92 8.83 -17.34
C ASN A 296 -4.41 8.61 -17.46
N GLU A 297 -3.92 8.39 -18.68
CA GLU A 297 -2.49 8.13 -18.93
C GLU A 297 -1.56 9.26 -18.48
N ASN A 298 -2.08 10.47 -18.32
CA ASN A 298 -1.30 11.65 -17.96
C ASN A 298 -1.26 11.90 -16.45
N LEU A 299 -1.99 11.17 -15.60
CA LEU A 299 -1.96 11.41 -14.16
C LEU A 299 -1.09 10.39 -13.42
N LEU A 300 -0.10 10.91 -12.69
CA LEU A 300 0.76 10.14 -11.80
C LEU A 300 0.56 10.62 -10.37
N LEU A 301 0.83 9.75 -9.42
CA LEU A 301 0.71 10.03 -7.99
C LEU A 301 1.99 9.62 -7.29
N SER A 302 2.45 10.44 -6.34
CA SER A 302 3.57 10.08 -5.47
C SER A 302 3.31 10.47 -4.02
N GLY A 303 3.73 9.59 -3.10
CA GLY A 303 3.82 9.86 -1.68
C GLY A 303 5.28 9.92 -1.24
N ASN A 304 5.60 10.96 -0.47
CA ASN A 304 6.97 11.32 -0.13
C ASN A 304 7.23 11.27 1.36
N GLN A 305 8.51 11.12 1.70
CA GLN A 305 9.01 11.17 3.05
C GLN A 305 8.95 12.58 3.66
N ASP A 306 8.87 13.62 2.82
CA ASP A 306 8.60 15.00 3.23
C ASP A 306 7.17 15.23 3.73
N GLY A 307 6.35 14.17 3.77
CA GLY A 307 5.00 14.20 4.31
C GLY A 307 3.97 14.74 3.33
N ASN A 308 4.32 14.97 2.06
CA ASN A 308 3.38 15.47 1.06
C ASN A 308 2.95 14.37 0.07
N VAL A 309 1.72 14.54 -0.41
CA VAL A 309 1.15 13.82 -1.56
C VAL A 309 1.22 14.74 -2.77
N ARG A 310 1.57 14.21 -3.94
CA ARG A 310 1.68 14.99 -5.18
C ARG A 310 1.04 14.26 -6.35
N ILE A 311 0.22 14.97 -7.10
CA ILE A 311 -0.27 14.56 -8.42
C ILE A 311 0.54 15.27 -9.48
N TRP A 312 0.94 14.52 -10.50
CA TRP A 312 1.74 15.01 -11.62
C TRP A 312 0.96 14.86 -12.92
N ASP A 313 1.17 15.80 -13.84
CA ASP A 313 0.83 15.61 -15.23
C ASP A 313 2.05 15.04 -15.97
N LYS A 314 1.90 13.89 -16.62
CA LYS A 314 2.97 13.22 -17.38
C LYS A 314 3.67 14.18 -18.34
N ARG A 315 2.93 15.13 -18.91
CA ARG A 315 3.38 16.09 -19.94
C ARG A 315 4.17 17.25 -19.35
N PHE A 316 4.06 17.50 -18.03
CA PHE A 316 4.70 18.61 -17.33
C PHE A 316 5.43 18.09 -16.09
N ASN A 317 6.76 18.02 -16.18
CA ASN A 317 7.60 17.31 -15.22
C ASN A 317 8.44 18.22 -14.30
N GLU A 318 8.27 19.53 -14.39
CA GLU A 318 9.03 20.49 -13.57
C GLU A 318 8.36 20.83 -12.23
N GLU A 319 7.03 20.66 -12.12
CA GLU A 319 6.27 20.90 -10.90
C GLU A 319 5.03 19.99 -10.82
N PRO A 320 4.54 19.66 -9.61
CA PRO A 320 3.33 18.87 -9.46
C PRO A 320 2.09 19.69 -9.85
N LEU A 321 1.11 19.02 -10.45
CA LEU A 321 -0.20 19.61 -10.77
C LEU A 321 -0.95 19.98 -9.49
N PHE A 322 -0.91 19.10 -8.49
CA PHE A 322 -1.48 19.34 -7.16
C PHE A 322 -0.57 18.75 -6.08
N SER A 323 -0.51 19.40 -4.93
CA SER A 323 0.20 18.91 -3.76
C SER A 323 -0.53 19.29 -2.47
N TRP A 324 -0.52 18.38 -1.50
CA TRP A 324 -1.07 18.59 -0.15
C TRP A 324 -0.25 17.85 0.90
N LYS A 325 -0.38 18.30 2.16
CA LYS A 325 0.16 17.58 3.31
C LYS A 325 -0.57 16.26 3.49
N GLY A 326 0.13 15.18 3.81
CA GLY A 326 -0.44 13.90 4.18
C GLY A 326 -1.43 14.01 5.34
N SER A 327 -1.25 15.00 6.21
CA SER A 327 -2.12 15.30 7.35
C SER A 327 -3.43 16.02 6.99
N LEU A 328 -3.69 16.27 5.71
CA LEU A 328 -4.88 16.98 5.26
C LEU A 328 -6.15 16.23 5.68
N GLY A 329 -7.05 16.94 6.37
CA GLY A 329 -8.34 16.37 6.82
C GLY A 329 -8.28 15.66 8.17
N LEU A 330 -7.15 15.67 8.88
CA LEU A 330 -7.08 15.14 10.23
C LEU A 330 -7.98 15.90 11.20
N SER A 331 -8.65 15.14 12.06
CA SER A 331 -9.49 15.66 13.15
C SER A 331 -8.69 16.41 14.22
N SER A 332 -7.37 16.18 14.29
CA SER A 332 -6.48 16.67 15.35
C SER A 332 -5.83 18.02 15.09
N GLY A 333 -6.17 18.70 13.99
CA GLY A 333 -5.65 20.02 13.62
C GLY A 333 -4.35 19.98 12.80
N ASP A 334 -3.65 21.11 12.73
CA ASP A 334 -2.44 21.30 11.91
C ASP A 334 -1.23 20.59 12.56
N VAL A 335 -1.22 19.27 12.45
CA VAL A 335 -0.15 18.39 12.94
C VAL A 335 0.91 18.23 11.86
N VAL A 336 2.17 18.12 12.28
CA VAL A 336 3.28 17.78 11.39
C VAL A 336 2.95 16.45 10.67
N PRO A 337 2.89 16.44 9.32
CA PRO A 337 2.57 15.23 8.59
C PRO A 337 3.67 14.18 8.79
N GLY A 338 3.26 12.92 8.94
CA GLY A 338 4.18 11.79 8.83
C GLY A 338 4.50 11.47 7.37
N PRO A 339 5.52 10.64 7.11
CA PRO A 339 5.83 10.16 5.78
C PRO A 339 4.65 9.47 5.11
N VAL A 340 4.39 9.79 3.85
CA VAL A 340 3.39 9.11 3.04
C VAL A 340 4.02 7.83 2.46
N ARG A 341 3.51 6.67 2.89
CA ARG A 341 4.06 5.35 2.54
C ARG A 341 3.20 4.57 1.56
N ASN A 342 1.95 5.00 1.37
CA ASN A 342 1.06 4.42 0.38
C ASN A 342 0.30 5.51 -0.35
N THR A 343 0.15 5.34 -1.65
CA THR A 343 -0.67 6.18 -2.51
C THR A 343 -1.30 5.32 -3.58
N LYS A 344 -2.60 5.48 -3.81
CA LYS A 344 -3.36 4.73 -4.80
C LYS A 344 -4.45 5.56 -5.45
N PHE A 345 -4.60 5.40 -6.76
CA PHE A 345 -5.82 5.77 -7.46
C PHE A 345 -6.88 4.70 -7.23
N SER A 346 -8.12 5.13 -7.14
CA SER A 346 -9.28 4.24 -7.19
C SER A 346 -9.37 3.56 -8.57
N HIS A 347 -10.04 2.42 -8.67
CA HIS A 347 -10.14 1.62 -9.89
C HIS A 347 -10.69 2.44 -11.07
N LYS A 348 -11.70 3.28 -10.82
CA LYS A 348 -12.29 4.20 -11.80
C LYS A 348 -11.48 5.51 -11.96
N GLY A 349 -10.40 5.66 -11.19
CA GLY A 349 -9.55 6.85 -11.17
C GLY A 349 -10.27 8.11 -10.70
N GLN A 350 -11.37 7.98 -9.95
CA GLN A 350 -12.15 9.12 -9.44
C GLN A 350 -11.60 9.63 -8.12
N PHE A 351 -11.03 8.73 -7.30
CA PHE A 351 -10.48 9.08 -6.00
C PHE A 351 -8.98 8.84 -5.95
N VAL A 352 -8.31 9.66 -5.15
CA VAL A 352 -6.94 9.44 -4.70
C VAL A 352 -6.97 9.15 -3.22
N CYS A 353 -6.32 8.06 -2.83
CA CYS A 353 -6.15 7.64 -1.45
C CYS A 353 -4.66 7.61 -1.09
N TRP A 354 -4.32 8.04 0.11
CA TRP A 354 -2.96 7.97 0.62
C TRP A 354 -2.96 7.51 2.07
N GLY A 355 -1.87 6.85 2.47
CA GLY A 355 -1.64 6.38 3.82
C GLY A 355 -0.34 6.95 4.35
N GLU A 356 -0.42 7.61 5.50
CA GLU A 356 0.77 7.92 6.30
C GLU A 356 1.36 6.64 6.91
N SER A 357 2.59 6.72 7.39
CA SER A 357 3.29 5.59 8.04
C SER A 357 2.60 5.03 9.29
N LEU A 358 1.64 5.76 9.87
CA LEU A 358 0.93 5.42 11.11
C LEU A 358 -0.58 5.27 10.87
N ASP A 359 -1.33 6.27 11.30
CA ASP A 359 -2.68 6.22 11.86
C ASP A 359 -3.70 6.95 11.00
N HIS A 360 -3.30 7.40 9.81
CA HIS A 360 -4.10 8.26 8.97
C HIS A 360 -4.08 7.82 7.52
N VAL A 361 -5.29 7.69 6.97
CA VAL A 361 -5.55 7.51 5.55
C VAL A 361 -6.49 8.61 5.09
N GLY A 362 -6.08 9.36 4.07
CA GLY A 362 -6.89 10.40 3.48
C GLY A 362 -7.39 10.03 2.09
N ILE A 363 -8.56 10.55 1.72
CA ILE A 363 -9.19 10.32 0.42
C ILE A 363 -9.77 11.63 -0.10
N VAL A 364 -9.49 11.92 -1.37
CA VAL A 364 -10.05 13.07 -2.10
C VAL A 364 -10.60 12.62 -3.45
N ASN A 365 -11.64 13.30 -3.92
CA ASN A 365 -12.10 13.17 -5.29
C ASN A 365 -11.21 14.05 -6.20
N ILE A 366 -10.78 13.52 -7.35
CA ILE A 366 -9.95 14.27 -8.30
C ILE A 366 -10.72 15.46 -8.88
N ASP A 367 -12.02 15.33 -9.10
CA ASP A 367 -12.85 16.40 -9.64
C ASP A 367 -12.96 17.60 -8.70
N ASP A 368 -12.71 17.41 -7.40
CA ASP A 368 -12.69 18.50 -6.41
C ASP A 368 -11.34 19.24 -6.40
N LEU A 369 -10.32 18.73 -7.11
CA LEU A 369 -9.01 19.37 -7.24
C LEU A 369 -9.05 20.48 -8.29
N HIS A 370 -8.92 21.73 -7.84
CA HIS A 370 -8.87 22.88 -8.72
C HIS A 370 -7.69 23.79 -8.37
N SER A 371 -6.96 24.24 -9.40
CA SER A 371 -5.77 25.07 -9.24
C SER A 371 -6.07 26.45 -8.63
N ASN A 372 -7.32 26.90 -8.72
CA ASN A 372 -7.71 28.26 -8.33
C ASN A 372 -8.00 28.39 -6.83
N THR A 373 -8.07 27.28 -6.09
CA THR A 373 -8.43 27.28 -4.68
C THR A 373 -7.39 26.52 -3.86
N GLN A 374 -6.81 27.19 -2.86
CA GLN A 374 -5.95 26.54 -1.85
C GLN A 374 -6.75 25.74 -0.82
N GLN A 375 -8.05 25.56 -1.04
CA GLN A 375 -8.97 24.87 -0.14
C GLN A 375 -9.64 23.74 -0.89
N MET A 376 -9.67 22.56 -0.27
CA MET A 376 -10.44 21.42 -0.71
C MET A 376 -11.88 21.52 -0.21
N ASP A 377 -12.87 21.34 -1.09
CA ASP A 377 -14.27 21.38 -0.66
C ASP A 377 -14.63 20.17 0.20
N ARG A 378 -14.28 18.96 -0.25
CA ARG A 378 -14.61 17.70 0.40
C ARG A 378 -13.37 16.86 0.61
N ILE A 379 -13.23 16.31 1.82
CA ILE A 379 -12.18 15.35 2.14
C ILE A 379 -12.73 14.26 3.05
N GLN A 380 -12.25 13.04 2.86
CA GLN A 380 -12.46 11.98 3.84
C GLN A 380 -11.15 11.68 4.56
N SER A 381 -11.22 11.63 5.89
CA SER A 381 -10.13 11.21 6.76
C SER A 381 -10.54 9.94 7.50
N ILE A 382 -9.67 8.95 7.48
CA ILE A 382 -9.82 7.69 8.21
C ILE A 382 -8.66 7.61 9.20
N ASP A 383 -8.99 7.83 10.47
CA ASP A 383 -8.05 7.79 11.58
C ASP A 383 -8.20 6.46 12.33
N PHE A 384 -7.10 5.77 12.61
CA PHE A 384 -7.10 4.46 13.28
C PHE A 384 -5.85 4.23 14.13
N ILE A 385 -5.97 3.34 15.11
CA ILE A 385 -4.87 2.85 15.93
C ILE A 385 -4.01 1.85 15.14
N GLY A 386 -2.76 2.22 14.91
CA GLY A 386 -1.73 1.31 14.40
C GLY A 386 -0.89 1.94 13.29
N LYS A 387 -0.17 1.08 12.59
CA LYS A 387 0.60 1.42 11.38
C LYS A 387 -0.15 0.97 10.15
N CYS A 388 -0.33 1.84 9.18
CA CYS A 388 -0.76 1.47 7.84
C CYS A 388 0.28 0.53 7.23
N THR A 389 -0.14 -0.66 6.80
CA THR A 389 0.72 -1.70 6.22
C THR A 389 0.58 -1.82 4.71
N GLY A 390 -0.47 -1.21 4.17
CA GLY A 390 -0.71 -1.02 2.74
C GLY A 390 -2.14 -0.61 2.44
N LEU A 391 -2.35 -0.18 1.20
CA LEU A 391 -3.64 0.23 0.65
C LEU A 391 -3.90 -0.54 -0.65
N SER A 392 -5.13 -1.04 -0.81
CA SER A 392 -5.59 -1.65 -2.05
C SER A 392 -7.04 -1.26 -2.30
N PHE A 393 -7.34 -0.87 -3.53
CA PHE A 393 -8.72 -0.84 -4.01
C PHE A 393 -9.07 -2.19 -4.61
N CYS A 394 -10.30 -2.64 -4.39
CA CYS A 394 -10.85 -3.82 -5.06
C CYS A 394 -12.22 -3.50 -5.65
N GLU A 395 -12.45 -4.03 -6.84
CA GLU A 395 -13.77 -3.93 -7.47
C GLU A 395 -14.79 -4.78 -6.72
N THR A 396 -16.02 -4.27 -6.64
CA THR A 396 -17.18 -5.00 -6.13
C THR A 396 -18.34 -4.87 -7.12
N GLU A 397 -19.39 -5.66 -6.93
CA GLU A 397 -20.63 -5.55 -7.73
C GLU A 397 -20.36 -5.57 -9.25
N ASN A 398 -19.51 -6.47 -9.74
CA ASN A 398 -19.11 -6.56 -11.16
C ASN A 398 -18.50 -5.27 -11.75
N GLY A 399 -17.72 -4.52 -10.96
CA GLY A 399 -17.03 -3.30 -11.40
C GLY A 399 -17.85 -2.02 -11.22
N TYR A 400 -19.07 -2.13 -10.70
CA TYR A 400 -19.91 -0.97 -10.42
C TYR A 400 -19.59 -0.33 -9.08
N GLY A 401 -19.30 -1.15 -8.06
CA GLY A 401 -18.90 -0.72 -6.72
C GLY A 401 -17.39 -0.85 -6.50
N GLU A 402 -16.93 -0.28 -5.39
CA GLU A 402 -15.51 -0.30 -5.04
C GLU A 402 -15.34 -0.47 -3.52
N GLN A 403 -14.29 -1.17 -3.10
CA GLN A 403 -13.90 -1.26 -1.70
C GLN A 403 -12.45 -0.81 -1.52
N LEU A 404 -12.22 0.05 -0.53
CA LEU A 404 -10.91 0.41 -0.04
C LEU A 404 -10.53 -0.52 1.11
N ILE A 405 -9.39 -1.19 0.95
CA ILE A 405 -8.81 -2.10 1.92
C ILE A 405 -7.56 -1.45 2.51
N ILE A 406 -7.54 -1.34 3.84
CA ILE A 406 -6.44 -0.75 4.61
C ILE A 406 -5.88 -1.84 5.51
N GLY A 407 -4.61 -2.18 5.31
CA GLY A 407 -3.89 -3.07 6.22
C GLY A 407 -3.42 -2.31 7.45
N VAL A 408 -3.66 -2.87 8.64
CA VAL A 408 -3.30 -2.26 9.93
C VAL A 408 -2.41 -3.22 10.71
N ASN A 409 -1.31 -2.70 11.24
CA ASN A 409 -0.46 -3.41 12.19
C ASN A 409 -0.44 -2.68 13.53
N ASP A 410 -0.96 -3.37 14.54
CA ASP A 410 -0.79 -3.04 15.95
C ASP A 410 -0.88 -4.34 16.78
N CYS A 411 -0.26 -4.37 17.97
CA CYS A 411 -0.12 -5.59 18.77
C CYS A 411 -1.49 -6.20 19.20
N PRO A 412 -2.42 -5.41 19.78
CA PRO A 412 -3.80 -5.85 20.02
C PRO A 412 -4.77 -5.65 18.84
N LEU A 413 -4.50 -4.70 17.94
CA LEU A 413 -5.50 -4.18 16.97
C LEU A 413 -5.05 -4.27 15.49
N GLY A 414 -4.14 -5.18 15.17
CA GLY A 414 -3.76 -5.48 13.79
C GLY A 414 -4.88 -6.19 13.02
N GLY A 415 -4.97 -5.93 11.72
CA GLY A 415 -6.01 -6.52 10.90
C GLY A 415 -6.20 -5.83 9.55
N ILE A 416 -7.41 -5.99 9.02
CA ILE A 416 -7.84 -5.37 7.76
C ILE A 416 -9.05 -4.48 8.06
N LEU A 417 -8.94 -3.19 7.75
CA LEU A 417 -10.06 -2.25 7.70
C LEU A 417 -10.61 -2.21 6.27
N SER A 418 -11.93 -2.31 6.13
CA SER A 418 -12.63 -2.27 4.85
C SER A 418 -13.65 -1.13 4.85
N TYR A 419 -13.64 -0.37 3.76
CA TYR A 419 -14.56 0.72 3.47
C TYR A 419 -15.15 0.53 2.08
N SER A 420 -16.47 0.68 1.93
CA SER A 420 -17.18 0.42 0.67
C SER A 420 -17.74 1.71 0.07
N LEU A 421 -17.50 1.91 -1.22
CA LEU A 421 -18.20 2.86 -2.06
C LEU A 421 -19.33 2.12 -2.78
N GLU A 422 -20.58 2.50 -2.46
CA GLU A 422 -21.74 1.97 -3.16
C GLU A 422 -21.74 2.44 -4.62
N SER A 423 -22.13 1.54 -5.53
CA SER A 423 -22.26 1.88 -6.94
C SER A 423 -23.29 3.00 -7.16
N SER A 424 -22.94 3.98 -7.99
CA SER A 424 -23.89 4.98 -8.51
C SER A 424 -24.92 4.40 -9.48
N GLU A 425 -24.65 3.21 -10.03
CA GLU A 425 -25.48 2.49 -11.01
C GLU A 425 -26.23 1.31 -10.38
N LYS A 426 -26.18 1.17 -9.05
CA LYS A 426 -26.93 0.12 -8.36
C LYS A 426 -28.42 0.33 -8.63
N CYS A 427 -29.06 -0.65 -9.29
CA CYS A 427 -30.52 -0.71 -9.33
C CYS A 427 -31.01 -0.67 -7.88
N LEU A 428 -31.95 0.24 -7.57
CA LEU A 428 -32.63 0.26 -6.27
C LEU A 428 -33.01 -1.19 -5.94
N ASP A 429 -32.53 -1.70 -4.79
CA ASP A 429 -32.94 -2.99 -4.28
C ASP A 429 -34.45 -2.90 -4.04
N PHE A 430 -35.25 -3.25 -5.05
CA PHE A 430 -36.67 -3.48 -4.86
C PHE A 430 -36.75 -4.71 -3.99
N ASP A 431 -36.97 -4.46 -2.70
CA ASP A 431 -37.23 -5.46 -1.67
C ASP A 431 -38.60 -6.10 -1.99
N LEU A 432 -38.67 -6.88 -3.06
CA LEU A 432 -39.82 -7.69 -3.44
C LEU A 432 -39.87 -8.86 -2.45
N ARG A 433 -40.35 -8.58 -1.24
CA ARG A 433 -40.93 -9.60 -0.37
C ARG A 433 -42.26 -9.99 -0.99
N PHE A 434 -42.27 -11.08 -1.76
CA PHE A 434 -43.49 -11.78 -2.13
C PHE A 434 -43.91 -12.73 -1.02
#